data_AF-A0A920W9X3-F1
#
_entry.id   AF-A0A920W9X3-F1
#
_cell.length_a   1.000
_cell.length_b   1.000
_cell.length_c   1.000
_cell.angle_alpha   90.00
_cell.angle_beta   90.00
_cell.angle_gamma   90.00
#
_symmetry.space_group_name_H-M   'P 1'
#
loop_
_entity.id
_entity.type
_entity.pdbx_description
1 polymer ?
#
loop_
_entity_poly.entity_id
_entity_poly.type
_entity_poly.pdbx_seq_one_letter_code
_entity_poly.pdbx_strand_id
1 'polypeptide(L)' 'MGILVNEHSRILVQGITGQEGSFHARACRTYGTNVVAGETPRKRRPTLRRRSTYI' A
#
# COMPACT_ATOMS: atom_id res chain seq x y z
N MET A 1 -11.07 -17.24 16.05
CA MET A 1 -10.35 -16.37 15.08
C MET A 1 -11.28 -15.23 14.69
N GLY A 2 -10.82 -13.98 14.65
CA GLY A 2 -11.66 -12.81 14.38
C GLY A 2 -11.11 -11.91 13.27
N ILE A 3 -11.98 -11.09 12.68
CA ILE A 3 -11.62 -10.10 11.67
C ILE A 3 -11.27 -8.79 12.39
N LEU A 4 -10.07 -8.25 12.14
CA LEU A 4 -9.55 -7.05 12.81
C LEU A 4 -9.63 -5.77 11.95
N VAL A 5 -10.36 -5.82 10.85
CA VAL A 5 -10.52 -4.70 9.90
C VAL A 5 -11.87 -4.02 10.10
N ASN A 6 -11.85 -2.70 10.04
CA ASN A 6 -13.02 -1.82 10.10
C ASN A 6 -12.81 -0.59 9.19
N GLU A 7 -13.82 0.29 9.12
CA GLU A 7 -13.79 1.54 8.35
C GLU A 7 -12.67 2.52 8.73
N HIS A 8 -12.16 2.44 9.96
CA HIS A 8 -11.05 3.26 10.43
C HIS A 8 -9.67 2.66 10.13
N SER A 9 -9.63 1.43 9.59
CA SER A 9 -8.38 0.73 9.32
C SER A 9 -7.60 1.44 8.22
N ARG A 10 -6.37 1.84 8.55
CA ARG A 10 -5.44 2.49 7.63
C ARG A 10 -4.63 1.42 6.88
N ILE A 11 -4.73 1.43 5.56
CA ILE A 11 -4.10 0.42 4.71
C ILE A 11 -2.81 0.95 4.09
N LEU A 12 -1.74 0.15 4.19
CA LEU A 12 -0.48 0.34 3.51
C LEU A 12 -0.36 -0.70 2.39
N VAL A 13 -0.06 -0.27 1.16
CA VAL A 13 0.14 -1.19 0.03
C VAL A 13 1.64 -1.38 -0.24
N GLN A 14 2.12 -2.61 -0.09
CA GLN A 14 3.48 -2.98 -0.49
C GLN A 14 3.54 -3.37 -1.97
N GLY A 15 4.56 -2.89 -2.67
CA GLY A 15 4.68 -3.04 -4.12
C GLY A 15 3.74 -2.11 -4.88
N ILE A 16 3.35 -0.96 -4.29
CA ILE A 16 2.34 -0.08 -4.89
C ILE A 16 2.75 0.38 -6.30
N THR A 17 4.03 0.59 -6.57
CA THR A 17 4.51 1.05 -7.89
C THR A 17 4.58 -0.08 -8.93
N GLY A 18 4.26 -1.33 -8.56
CA GLY A 18 4.10 -2.41 -9.53
C GLY A 18 2.80 -2.25 -10.32
N GLN A 19 2.71 -2.91 -11.49
CA GLN A 19 1.53 -2.83 -12.36
C GLN A 19 0.24 -3.21 -11.60
N GLU A 20 0.25 -4.38 -10.95
CA GLU A 20 -0.90 -4.88 -10.17
C GLU A 20 -1.12 -4.06 -8.89
N GLY A 21 -0.05 -3.70 -8.19
CA GLY A 21 -0.14 -2.92 -6.94
C GLY A 21 -0.78 -1.55 -7.17
N SER A 22 -0.40 -0.87 -8.27
CA SER A 22 -0.96 0.43 -8.66
C SER A 22 -2.40 0.33 -9.15
N PHE A 23 -2.75 -0.77 -9.84
CA PHE A 23 -4.11 -0.98 -10.34
C PHE A 23 -5.08 -1.24 -9.18
N HIS A 24 -4.77 -2.20 -8.31
CA HIS A 24 -5.64 -2.56 -7.19
C HIS A 24 -5.70 -1.46 -6.11
N ALA A 25 -4.59 -0.80 -5.80
CA ALA A 25 -4.60 0.30 -4.83
C ALA A 25 -5.53 1.44 -5.27
N ARG A 26 -5.54 1.79 -6.56
CA ARG A 26 -6.48 2.77 -7.12
C ARG A 26 -7.92 2.28 -7.04
N ALA A 27 -8.19 1.04 -7.44
CA ALA A 27 -9.54 0.47 -7.35
C ALA A 27 -10.07 0.45 -5.90
N CYS A 28 -9.26 0.01 -4.93
CA CYS A 28 -9.61 0.00 -3.52
C CYS A 28 -9.86 1.42 -2.98
N ARG A 29 -9.04 2.40 -3.39
CA ARG A 29 -9.22 3.80 -3.00
C ARG A 29 -10.51 4.39 -3.56
N THR A 30 -10.81 4.15 -4.84
CA THR A 30 -12.08 4.57 -5.48
C THR A 30 -13.29 3.91 -4.81
N TYR A 31 -13.14 2.68 -4.34
CA TYR A 31 -14.17 1.97 -3.59
C TYR A 31 -14.38 2.50 -2.15
N GLY A 32 -13.52 3.42 -1.68
CA GLY A 32 -13.63 4.03 -0.34
C GLY A 32 -12.70 3.44 0.71
N THR A 33 -11.75 2.58 0.34
CA THR A 33 -10.75 2.04 1.28
C THR A 33 -9.78 3.13 1.72
N ASN A 34 -9.45 3.16 3.00
CA ASN A 34 -8.52 4.14 3.56
C ASN A 34 -7.05 3.73 3.32
N VAL A 35 -6.60 3.75 2.07
CA VAL A 35 -5.20 3.56 1.72
C VAL A 35 -4.43 4.84 2.00
N VAL A 36 -3.45 4.78 2.91
CA VAL A 36 -2.73 5.96 3.44
C VAL A 36 -1.31 6.12 2.91
N ALA A 37 -0.73 5.04 2.40
CA ALA A 37 0.62 5.05 1.86
C ALA A 37 0.83 3.81 0.99
N GLY A 38 1.86 3.88 0.14
CA GLY A 38 2.42 2.70 -0.49
C GLY A 38 3.93 2.72 -0.49
N GLU A 39 4.50 1.53 -0.44
CA GLU A 39 5.94 1.30 -0.43
C GLU A 39 6.32 0.40 -1.58
N THR A 40 7.55 0.53 -2.08
CA THR A 40 8.09 -0.35 -3.12
C THR A 40 9.23 -1.18 -2.54
N PRO A 41 9.02 -2.49 -2.27
CA PRO A 41 10.08 -3.34 -1.77
C PRO A 41 11.16 -3.52 -2.82
N ARG A 42 12.36 -3.03 -2.54
CA ARG A 42 13.55 -3.30 -3.35
C ARG A 42 14.27 -4.52 -2.79
N LYS A 43 14.33 -5.60 -3.56
CA LYS A 43 15.23 -6.72 -3.23
C LYS A 43 16.68 -6.27 -3.43
N ARG A 44 17.57 -6.51 -2.45
CA ARG A 44 19.06 -6.51 -2.53
C ARG A 44 19.90 -5.29 -2.12
N ARG A 45 19.46 -4.29 -1.33
CA ARG A 45 20.44 -3.34 -0.75
C ARG A 45 20.17 -3.01 0.73
N PRO A 46 21.19 -3.06 1.60
CA PRO A 46 21.07 -2.66 3.00
C PRO A 46 21.03 -1.14 3.18
N THR A 47 21.21 -0.35 2.11
CA THR A 47 21.36 1.11 2.20
C THR A 47 20.08 1.85 1.83
N LEU A 48 19.65 2.65 2.79
CA LEU A 48 18.44 3.43 2.93
C LEU A 48 18.14 4.36 1.73
N ARG A 49 16.94 4.23 1.16
CA ARG A 49 15.95 5.31 1.04
C ARG A 49 14.61 4.69 0.66
N ARG A 50 13.77 4.42 1.67
CA ARG A 50 12.37 4.03 1.45
C ARG A 50 11.67 5.19 0.77
N ARG A 51 11.19 5.00 -0.46
CA ARG A 51 10.32 5.98 -1.12
C ARG A 51 8.90 5.64 -0.70
N SER A 52 8.47 6.24 0.42
CA SER A 52 7.03 6.32 0.74
C SER A 52 6.38 7.06 -0.41
N THR A 53 5.67 6.33 -1.26
CA THR A 53 4.87 6.92 -2.33
C THR A 53 3.51 7.14 -1.74
N TYR A 54 3.21 8.40 -1.44
CA TYR A 54 1.87 8.80 -1.04
C TYR A 54 1.00 8.79 -2.29
N ILE A 55 -0.16 8.13 -2.18
CA ILE A 55 -1.24 8.11 -3.16
C ILE A 55 -2.39 8.98 -2.66
#